data_AF-A0A1G1QA69-F1
#
_entry.id   AF-A0A1G1QA69-F1
#
_cell.length_a   1.000
_cell.length_b   1.000
_cell.length_c   1.000
_cell.angle_alpha   90.00
_cell.angle_beta   90.00
_cell.angle_gamma   90.00
#
_symmetry.space_group_name_H-M   'P 1'
#
loop_
_entity.id
_entity.type
_entity.pdbx_description
1 polymer ?
#
loop_
_entity_poly.entity_id
_entity_poly.type
_entity_poly.pdbx_seq_one_letter_code
_entity_poly.pdbx_strand_id
1 'polypeptide(L)'
;MWVGYLTPPPGSQIWADGIKRGWIDPNNLDMLKWDFLHPVVPTEYLSIKDLGRLGSWGMREFYSKPGRIQRILESNFDELAKLCFKDVMAGVNKWEAAAVYGEAHI
;
A
#
# COMPACT_ATOMS: atom_id res chain seq x y z
N MET A 1 1.41 11.43 0.69
CA MET A 1 1.77 10.28 1.55
C MET A 1 1.54 9.04 0.72
N TRP A 2 2.45 8.08 0.77
CA TRP A 2 2.26 6.79 0.13
C TRP A 2 2.28 5.72 1.23
N VAL A 3 1.36 4.77 1.16
CA VAL A 3 1.31 3.62 2.08
C VAL A 3 1.85 2.43 1.31
N GLY A 4 2.92 1.83 1.86
CA GLY A 4 3.46 0.57 1.40
C GLY A 4 3.13 -0.53 2.41
N TYR A 5 2.76 -1.69 1.90
CA TYR A 5 2.61 -2.88 2.73
C TYR A 5 3.95 -3.58 2.90
N LEU A 6 4.09 -4.29 4.02
CA LEU A 6 5.24 -5.15 4.23
C LEU A 6 5.22 -6.26 3.16
N THR A 7 6.27 -6.26 2.34
CA THR A 7 6.59 -7.33 1.41
C THR A 7 7.86 -8.00 1.92
N PRO A 8 7.78 -9.12 2.67
CA PRO A 8 8.95 -9.75 3.27
C PRO A 8 9.97 -10.12 2.18
N PRO A 9 11.20 -9.55 2.20
CA PRO A 9 12.20 -9.87 1.19
C PRO A 9 12.69 -11.32 1.40
N PRO A 10 12.76 -12.15 0.35
CA PRO A 10 13.32 -13.50 0.46
C PRO A 10 14.72 -13.49 1.11
N GLY A 11 14.90 -14.37 2.11
CA GLY A 11 16.16 -14.49 2.86
C GLY A 11 16.30 -13.53 4.06
N SER A 12 15.38 -12.58 4.24
CA SER A 12 15.35 -11.76 5.45
C SER A 12 14.87 -12.53 6.69
N GLN A 13 15.12 -11.99 7.89
CA GLN A 13 14.62 -12.60 9.13
C GLN A 13 13.07 -12.65 9.15
N ILE A 14 12.41 -11.58 8.67
CA ILE A 14 10.95 -11.52 8.62
C ILE A 14 10.35 -12.51 7.61
N TRP A 15 11.08 -12.84 6.55
CA TRP A 15 10.72 -13.91 5.62
C TRP A 15 10.80 -15.29 6.30
N ALA A 16 11.90 -15.58 6.99
CA ALA A 16 12.05 -16.83 7.73
C ALA A 16 10.97 -17.00 8.81
N ASP A 17 10.66 -15.93 9.55
CA ASP A 17 9.59 -15.92 10.54
C ASP A 17 8.20 -16.10 9.90
N GLY A 18 7.95 -15.47 8.75
CA GLY A 18 6.71 -15.64 7.97
C GLY A 18 6.49 -17.07 7.51
N ILE A 19 7.55 -17.76 7.04
CA ILE A 19 7.49 -19.20 6.71
C ILE A 19 7.17 -20.02 7.96
N LYS A 20 7.89 -19.78 9.07
CA LYS A 20 7.70 -20.51 10.33
C LYS A 20 6.26 -20.37 10.87
N ARG A 21 5.66 -19.21 10.66
CA ARG A 21 4.26 -18.91 11.05
C ARG A 21 3.22 -19.41 10.05
N GLY A 22 3.64 -19.93 8.90
CA GLY A 22 2.75 -20.37 7.83
C GLY A 22 2.09 -19.22 7.06
N TRP A 23 2.62 -18.00 7.16
CA TRP A 23 2.12 -16.83 6.43
C TRP A 23 2.67 -16.76 5.00
N ILE A 24 3.80 -17.41 4.75
CA ILE A 24 4.49 -17.43 3.46
C ILE A 24 4.71 -18.89 3.06
N ASP A 25 4.25 -19.24 1.86
CA ASP A 25 4.62 -20.48 1.18
C ASP A 25 5.58 -20.16 0.03
N PRO A 26 6.89 -20.44 0.16
CA PRO A 26 7.88 -20.14 -0.87
C PRO A 26 7.62 -20.83 -2.21
N ASN A 27 6.85 -21.93 -2.23
CA ASN A 27 6.55 -22.68 -3.46
C ASN A 27 5.29 -22.17 -4.17
N ASN A 28 4.54 -21.25 -3.55
CA ASN A 28 3.27 -20.77 -4.05
C ASN A 28 3.10 -19.26 -3.82
N LEU A 29 4.00 -18.48 -4.42
CA LEU A 29 4.00 -17.02 -4.35
C LEU A 29 3.37 -16.43 -5.61
N ASP A 30 2.43 -15.51 -5.43
CA ASP A 30 1.93 -14.66 -6.51
C ASP A 30 2.84 -13.44 -6.67
N MET A 31 3.92 -13.59 -7.45
CA MET A 31 4.94 -12.56 -7.61
C MET A 31 4.40 -11.23 -8.16
N LEU A 32 3.24 -11.22 -8.84
CA LEU A 32 2.61 -9.99 -9.32
C LEU A 32 2.06 -9.13 -8.18
N LYS A 33 1.83 -9.71 -7.00
CA LYS A 33 1.37 -9.00 -5.80
C LYS A 33 2.51 -8.64 -4.84
N TRP A 34 3.74 -9.09 -5.08
CA TRP A 34 4.91 -8.76 -4.25
C TRP A 34 5.48 -7.37 -4.61
N ASP A 35 4.63 -6.34 -4.58
CA ASP A 35 4.89 -5.02 -5.17
C ASP A 35 4.77 -3.84 -4.18
N PHE A 36 4.62 -4.15 -2.88
CA PHE A 36 4.36 -3.19 -1.79
C PHE A 36 3.01 -2.45 -1.87
N LEU A 37 2.21 -2.70 -2.91
CA LEU A 37 0.84 -2.20 -3.04
C LEU A 37 -0.18 -3.22 -2.51
N HIS A 38 0.09 -4.50 -2.72
CA HIS A 38 -0.76 -5.56 -2.21
C HIS A 38 -0.24 -6.03 -0.85
N PRO A 39 -1.10 -6.12 0.19
CA PRO A 39 -0.74 -6.84 1.39
C PRO A 39 -0.61 -8.32 1.06
N VAL A 40 0.58 -8.89 1.29
CA VAL A 40 0.88 -10.30 0.97
C VAL A 40 1.01 -11.19 2.20
N VAL A 41 1.15 -10.58 3.38
CA VAL A 41 1.21 -11.28 4.67
C VAL A 41 0.29 -10.60 5.69
N PRO A 42 -0.38 -11.37 6.58
CA PRO A 42 -1.17 -10.81 7.67
C PRO A 42 -0.27 -10.28 8.81
N THR A 43 -0.90 -9.74 9.85
CA THR A 43 -0.26 -9.59 11.17
C THR A 43 -0.85 -10.59 12.16
N GLU A 44 -0.40 -10.55 13.41
CA GLU A 44 -1.01 -11.34 14.49
C GLU A 44 -2.48 -10.92 14.77
N TYR A 45 -2.89 -9.71 14.36
CA TYR A 45 -4.20 -9.14 14.71
C TYR A 45 -5.08 -8.79 13.50
N LEU A 46 -4.49 -8.64 12.32
CA LEU A 46 -5.19 -8.22 11.11
C LEU A 46 -4.98 -9.23 9.98
N SER A 47 -6.09 -9.60 9.35
CA SER A 47 -6.05 -10.34 8.09
C SER A 47 -5.43 -9.47 6.98
N ILE A 48 -5.00 -10.11 5.89
CA ILE A 48 -4.54 -9.42 4.68
C ILE A 48 -5.57 -8.38 4.21
N LYS A 49 -6.85 -8.74 4.20
CA LYS A 49 -7.94 -7.86 3.77
C LYS A 49 -8.14 -6.68 4.71
N ASP A 50 -8.00 -6.89 6.02
CA ASP A 50 -8.14 -5.81 7.00
C ASP A 50 -6.95 -4.85 6.96
N LEU A 51 -5.75 -5.35 6.69
CA LEU A 51 -4.60 -4.50 6.36
C LEU A 51 -4.88 -3.64 5.13
N GLY A 52 -5.40 -4.26 4.06
CA GLY A 52 -5.86 -3.57 2.85
C GLY A 52 -6.78 -2.39 3.16
N ARG A 53 -7.84 -2.67 3.93
CA ARG A 53 -8.84 -1.67 4.33
C ARG A 53 -8.24 -0.56 5.18
N LEU A 54 -7.37 -0.91 6.13
CA LEU A 54 -6.71 0.05 7.01
C LEU A 54 -5.82 1.02 6.22
N GLY A 55 -5.03 0.50 5.28
CA GLY A 55 -4.21 1.32 4.41
C GLY A 55 -5.05 2.22 3.49
N SER A 56 -6.16 1.70 2.94
CA SER A 56 -7.06 2.49 2.07
C SER A 56 -7.73 3.61 2.84
N TRP A 57 -8.19 3.32 4.06
CA TRP A 57 -8.70 4.32 4.97
C TRP A 57 -7.65 5.40 5.27
N GLY A 58 -6.42 5.01 5.61
CA GLY A 58 -5.33 5.96 5.89
C GLY A 58 -5.02 6.89 4.71
N MET A 59 -5.02 6.36 3.48
CA MET A 59 -4.87 7.15 2.26
C MET A 59 -6.03 8.13 2.08
N ARG A 60 -7.29 7.67 2.18
CA ARG A 60 -8.47 8.54 2.05
C ARG A 60 -8.46 9.66 3.08
N GLU A 61 -8.25 9.35 4.35
CA GLU A 61 -8.19 10.34 5.44
C GLU A 61 -7.07 11.36 5.24
N PHE A 62 -5.91 10.92 4.73
CA PHE A 62 -4.81 11.82 4.45
C PHE A 62 -5.16 12.80 3.34
N TYR A 63 -5.71 12.33 2.22
CA TYR A 63 -5.97 13.15 1.05
C TYR A 63 -7.28 13.97 1.13
N SER A 64 -8.24 13.57 1.97
CA SER A 64 -9.51 14.28 2.17
C SER A 64 -9.42 15.40 3.20
N LYS A 65 -8.38 15.44 4.06
CA LYS A 65 -8.29 16.40 5.15
C LYS A 65 -8.25 17.85 4.63
N PRO A 66 -9.21 18.72 5.02
CA PRO A 66 -9.26 20.10 4.56
C PRO A 66 -7.95 20.85 4.80
N GLY A 67 -7.52 21.62 3.80
CA GLY A 67 -6.31 22.45 3.84
C GLY A 67 -5.00 21.68 3.68
N ARG A 68 -4.99 20.33 3.75
CA ARG A 68 -3.74 19.56 3.67
C ARG A 68 -3.16 19.56 2.26
N ILE A 69 -3.97 19.18 1.29
CA ILE A 69 -3.54 19.14 -0.11
C ILE A 69 -3.43 20.54 -0.70
N GLN A 70 -4.34 21.45 -0.32
CA GLN A 70 -4.30 22.86 -0.74
C GLN A 70 -2.96 23.50 -0.42
N ARG A 71 -2.44 23.30 0.81
CA ARG A 71 -1.11 23.79 1.22
C ARG A 71 0.04 23.28 0.36
N ILE A 72 -0.10 22.13 -0.28
CA ILE A 72 0.92 21.56 -1.17
C ILE A 72 0.75 22.10 -2.59
N LEU A 73 -0.50 22.16 -3.09
CA LEU A 73 -0.78 22.60 -4.45
C LEU A 73 -0.63 24.12 -4.65
N GLU A 74 -0.88 24.89 -3.60
CA GLU A 74 -0.77 26.36 -3.57
C GLU A 74 0.62 26.85 -3.10
N SER A 75 1.53 25.95 -2.73
CA SER A 75 2.88 26.34 -2.32
C SER A 75 3.77 26.72 -3.51
N ASN A 76 4.97 27.20 -3.20
CA ASN A 76 6.04 27.43 -4.16
C ASN A 76 6.80 26.16 -4.57
N PHE A 77 6.29 24.96 -4.26
CA PHE A 77 6.87 23.73 -4.75
C PHE A 77 6.86 23.68 -6.28
N ASP A 78 7.85 22.99 -6.84
CA ASP A 78 7.91 22.73 -8.26
C ASP A 78 6.66 21.98 -8.74
N GLU A 79 6.21 22.27 -9.96
CA GLU A 79 5.02 21.63 -10.53
C GLU A 79 5.18 20.12 -10.67
N LEU A 80 6.40 19.61 -10.88
CA LEU A 80 6.68 18.18 -10.89
C LEU A 80 6.46 17.55 -9.51
N ALA A 81 6.82 18.25 -8.44
CA ALA A 81 6.56 17.77 -7.08
C ALA A 81 5.06 17.72 -6.80
N LYS A 82 4.31 18.75 -7.24
CA LYS A 82 2.83 18.78 -7.13
C LYS A 82 2.17 17.68 -7.96
N LEU A 83 2.76 17.33 -9.12
CA LEU A 83 2.25 16.26 -9.98
C LEU A 83 2.23 14.91 -9.25
N CYS A 84 3.24 14.58 -8.44
CA CYS A 84 3.24 13.37 -7.62
C CYS A 84 2.02 13.26 -6.70
N PHE A 85 1.57 14.39 -6.11
CA PHE A 85 0.38 14.39 -5.27
C PHE A 85 -0.91 14.26 -6.08
N LYS A 86 -1.00 14.94 -7.22
CA LYS A 86 -2.14 14.84 -8.14
C LYS A 86 -2.32 13.42 -8.67
N ASP A 87 -1.22 12.76 -9.03
CA ASP A 87 -1.20 11.38 -9.51
C ASP A 87 -1.72 10.40 -8.45
N VAL A 88 -1.19 10.48 -7.23
CA VAL A 88 -1.68 9.65 -6.12
C VAL A 88 -3.16 9.90 -5.83
N MET A 89 -3.61 11.16 -5.86
CA MET A 89 -5.02 11.51 -5.66
C MET A 89 -5.93 10.89 -6.72
N ALA A 90 -5.52 10.91 -7.99
CA ALA A 90 -6.26 10.28 -9.07
C ALA A 90 -6.29 8.74 -8.94
N GLY A 91 -5.26 8.17 -8.31
CA GLY A 91 -5.09 6.73 -8.11
C GLY A 91 -5.67 6.14 -6.82
N VAL A 92 -6.22 6.92 -5.88
CA VAL A 92 -6.63 6.38 -4.56
C VAL A 92 -7.66 5.23 -4.67
N ASN A 93 -8.64 5.34 -5.57
CA ASN A 93 -9.65 4.29 -5.75
C ASN A 93 -9.03 3.01 -6.34
N LYS A 94 -8.09 3.16 -7.28
CA LYS A 94 -7.31 2.06 -7.85
C LYS A 94 -6.47 1.36 -6.78
N TRP A 95 -5.88 2.15 -5.89
CA TRP A 95 -5.10 1.66 -4.77
C TRP A 95 -5.96 0.80 -3.82
N GLU A 96 -7.17 1.25 -3.48
CA GLU A 96 -8.11 0.47 -2.68
C GLU A 96 -8.51 -0.84 -3.36
N ALA A 97 -8.75 -0.80 -4.67
CA ALA A 97 -9.09 -1.99 -5.43
C ALA A 97 -7.98 -3.07 -5.36
N ALA A 98 -6.72 -2.66 -5.54
CA ALA A 98 -5.57 -3.54 -5.38
C ALA A 98 -5.41 -4.04 -3.94
N ALA A 99 -5.35 -3.12 -2.98
CA ALA A 99 -5.01 -3.44 -1.60
C ALA A 99 -6.09 -4.29 -0.89
N VAL A 100 -7.37 -4.10 -1.23
CA VAL A 100 -8.50 -4.78 -0.55
C VAL A 100 -9.00 -5.99 -1.33
N TYR A 101 -9.06 -5.89 -2.66
CA TYR A 101 -9.67 -6.92 -3.51
C TYR A 101 -8.65 -7.69 -4.36
N GLY A 102 -7.38 -7.27 -4.37
CA GLY A 102 -6.32 -7.97 -5.10
C GLY A 102 -6.36 -7.73 -6.61
N GLU A 103 -6.98 -6.64 -7.06
CA GLU A 103 -6.98 -6.26 -8.48
C GLU A 103 -5.58 -5.86 -8.93
N ALA A 104 -5.03 -6.60 -9.90
CA ALA A 104 -3.73 -6.29 -10.48
C ALA A 104 -3.83 -5.02 -11.35
N HIS A 105 -2.93 -4.08 -11.14
CA HIS A 105 -2.72 -2.96 -12.06
C HIS A 105 -1.74 -3.40 -13.14
N ILE A 106 -2.26 -3.77 -14.31
CA ILE A 106 -1.47 -4.07 -15.53
C ILE A 106 -1.63 -2.91 -16.50
#